data_AF-A0A2V5QQE2-F1
#
_entry.id   AF-A0A2V5QQE2-F1
#
_cell.length_a   1.000
_cell.length_b   1.000
_cell.length_c   1.000
_cell.angle_alpha   90.00
_cell.angle_beta   90.00
_cell.angle_gamma   90.00
#
_symmetry.space_group_name_H-M   'P 1'
#
loop_
_entity.id
_entity.type
_entity.pdbx_description
1 polymer ?
#
loop_
_entity_poly.entity_id
_entity_poly.type
_entity_poly.pdbx_seq_one_letter_code
_entity_poly.pdbx_strand_id
1 'polypeptide(L)'
;MPLYMDIHNLPEGTTPEDVAKAHAKDMETQRKYGVEYSKYWVNESGRKVFCLVHAPNAEAAECVHREAHGMMAEKLIEIQPELAEGFLGGVETNAAGAVVLSGGSADARDSGIRTVLFTDVVNSTTLTQSLGDEAALAMLGVHDTIVRDALSALGGREVKHTGDGIMASFISAAGAVRCAIQIQRELDKHAKANPGRSLKVRVGAAAGEPVEQHDDLFGATVQLASRLCAHAQPEQILVSNAIAELCLGKGLLFEDLGEVTLKGFGYPVRTHAAAWKQ
;
A
#
# COMPACT_ATOMS: atom_id res chain seq x y z
N MET A 1 -12.90 -7.95 -0.72
CA MET A 1 -14.00 -7.00 -0.88
C MET A 1 -13.74 -5.85 0.07
N PRO A 2 -13.62 -4.60 -0.42
CA PRO A 2 -13.40 -3.43 0.42
C PRO A 2 -14.40 -3.33 1.57
N LEU A 3 -14.00 -2.65 2.65
CA LEU A 3 -14.82 -2.42 3.84
C LEU A 3 -15.10 -0.93 3.98
N TYR A 4 -16.36 -0.59 4.23
CA TYR A 4 -16.80 0.79 4.40
C TYR A 4 -17.47 0.98 5.75
N MET A 5 -17.26 2.16 6.34
CA MET A 5 -18.07 2.70 7.42
C MET A 5 -19.11 3.64 6.82
N ASP A 6 -20.37 3.24 6.92
CA ASP A 6 -21.51 4.04 6.53
C ASP A 6 -22.04 4.82 7.74
N ILE A 7 -22.14 6.14 7.61
CA ILE A 7 -22.56 7.05 8.67
C ILE A 7 -23.85 7.76 8.29
N HIS A 8 -24.88 7.61 9.12
CA HIS A 8 -26.18 8.27 8.97
C HIS A 8 -26.48 9.23 10.12
N ASN A 9 -27.20 10.32 9.82
CA ASN A 9 -27.86 11.15 10.83
C ASN A 9 -29.27 10.62 11.08
N LEU A 10 -29.67 10.51 12.34
CA LEU A 10 -31.00 10.08 12.74
C LEU A 10 -31.97 11.26 12.83
N PRO A 11 -33.07 11.27 12.05
CA PRO A 11 -34.15 12.25 12.17
C PRO A 11 -34.78 12.27 13.57
N GLU A 12 -35.29 13.43 13.99
CA GLU A 12 -35.96 13.59 15.30
C GLU A 12 -37.04 12.53 15.53
N GLY A 13 -37.01 11.90 16.71
CA GLY A 13 -37.94 10.82 17.07
C GLY A 13 -37.56 9.41 16.59
N THR A 14 -36.48 9.22 15.81
CA THR A 14 -36.05 7.87 15.40
C THR A 14 -35.56 7.05 16.59
N THR A 15 -36.11 5.87 16.78
CA THR A 15 -35.74 4.94 17.87
C THR A 15 -34.70 3.92 17.42
N PRO A 16 -33.95 3.28 18.34
CA PRO A 16 -33.06 2.17 17.99
C PRO A 16 -33.78 1.01 17.29
N GLU A 17 -35.06 0.78 17.59
CA GLU A 17 -35.88 -0.24 16.93
C GLU A 17 -36.13 0.10 15.45
N ASP A 18 -36.32 1.38 15.13
CA ASP A 18 -36.47 1.85 13.75
C ASP A 18 -35.17 1.64 12.96
N VAL A 19 -34.01 1.87 13.60
CA VAL A 19 -32.70 1.59 13.00
C VAL A 19 -32.51 0.10 12.75
N ALA A 20 -32.89 -0.76 13.71
CA ALA A 20 -32.81 -2.21 13.54
C ALA A 20 -33.70 -2.70 12.38
N LYS A 21 -34.90 -2.12 12.22
CA LYS A 21 -35.79 -2.40 11.09
C LYS A 21 -35.22 -1.93 9.75
N ALA A 22 -34.59 -0.75 9.71
CA ALA A 22 -33.91 -0.26 8.51
C ALA A 22 -32.76 -1.20 8.10
N HIS A 23 -31.91 -1.56 9.07
CA HIS A 23 -30.80 -2.48 8.86
C HIS A 23 -31.26 -3.87 8.39
N ALA A 24 -32.38 -4.37 8.91
CA ALA A 24 -32.96 -5.63 8.43
C ALA A 24 -33.34 -5.57 6.94
N LYS A 25 -33.91 -4.45 6.48
CA LYS A 25 -34.23 -4.23 5.05
C LYS A 25 -32.99 -4.13 4.17
N ASP A 26 -31.92 -3.52 4.68
CA ASP A 26 -30.63 -3.51 3.99
C ASP A 26 -30.14 -4.94 3.77
N MET A 27 -30.20 -5.78 4.81
CA MET A 27 -29.79 -7.18 4.73
C MET A 27 -30.64 -8.02 3.75
N GLU A 28 -31.91 -7.69 3.56
CA GLU A 28 -32.77 -8.32 2.55
C GLU A 28 -32.35 -7.95 1.12
N THR A 29 -31.85 -6.72 0.93
CA THR A 29 -31.52 -6.14 -0.39
C THR A 29 -30.06 -6.36 -0.80
N GLN A 30 -29.15 -6.54 0.17
CA GLN A 30 -27.70 -6.54 0.00
C GLN A 30 -27.17 -7.50 -1.10
N ARG A 31 -27.76 -8.70 -1.23
CA ARG A 31 -27.30 -9.72 -2.20
C ARG A 31 -27.41 -9.25 -3.65
N LYS A 32 -28.38 -8.39 -3.96
CA LYS A 32 -28.61 -7.85 -5.31
C LYS A 32 -27.40 -7.02 -5.79
N TYR A 33 -26.69 -6.38 -4.88
CA TYR A 33 -25.57 -5.49 -5.15
C TYR A 33 -24.21 -6.10 -4.80
N GLY A 34 -24.18 -7.38 -4.38
CA GLY A 34 -22.97 -8.04 -3.90
C GLY A 34 -22.43 -7.45 -2.60
N VAL A 35 -23.32 -6.87 -1.78
CA VAL A 35 -23.00 -6.20 -0.52
C VAL A 35 -23.24 -7.15 0.66
N GLU A 36 -22.44 -7.00 1.71
CA GLU A 36 -22.57 -7.73 2.97
C GLU A 36 -22.47 -6.78 4.17
N TYR A 37 -23.59 -6.57 4.86
CA TYR A 37 -23.63 -5.83 6.12
C TYR A 37 -23.23 -6.73 7.28
N SER A 38 -22.40 -6.20 8.18
CA SER A 38 -21.80 -6.99 9.26
C SER A 38 -22.29 -6.58 10.65
N LYS A 39 -22.15 -5.30 11.01
CA LYS A 39 -22.49 -4.75 12.33
C LYS A 39 -22.96 -3.32 12.20
N TYR A 40 -23.76 -2.85 13.16
CA TYR A 40 -24.14 -1.45 13.27
C TYR A 40 -24.11 -0.97 14.73
N TRP A 41 -23.93 0.34 14.90
CA TRP A 41 -23.94 1.03 16.19
C TRP A 41 -24.83 2.25 16.12
N VAL A 42 -25.53 2.51 17.22
CA VAL A 42 -26.39 3.67 17.38
C VAL A 42 -25.81 4.56 18.47
N ASN A 43 -25.49 5.80 18.12
CA ASN A 43 -25.20 6.85 19.07
C ASN A 43 -26.45 7.70 19.26
N GLU A 44 -27.25 7.40 20.28
CA GLU A 44 -28.53 8.07 20.54
C GLU A 44 -28.34 9.55 20.91
N SER A 45 -27.35 9.88 21.74
CA SER A 45 -27.09 11.26 22.16
C SER A 45 -26.57 12.12 21.01
N GLY A 46 -25.71 11.54 20.17
CA GLY A 46 -25.15 12.17 18.98
C GLY A 46 -26.04 12.06 17.74
N ARG A 47 -27.17 11.35 17.84
CA ARG A 47 -28.11 11.07 16.74
C ARG A 47 -27.43 10.53 15.48
N LYS A 48 -26.52 9.58 15.63
CA LYS A 48 -25.81 8.96 14.50
C LYS A 48 -25.94 7.44 14.49
N VAL A 49 -25.93 6.87 13.30
CA VAL A 49 -25.78 5.43 13.07
C VAL A 49 -24.53 5.19 12.28
N PHE A 50 -23.84 4.11 12.63
CA PHE A 50 -22.62 3.64 11.99
C PHE A 50 -22.89 2.20 11.54
N CYS A 51 -22.78 1.90 10.25
CA CYS A 51 -22.96 0.57 9.69
C CYS A 51 -21.67 0.12 9.01
N LEU A 52 -21.21 -1.07 9.34
CA LEU A 52 -20.03 -1.67 8.75
C LEU A 52 -20.43 -2.59 7.61
N VAL A 53 -19.94 -2.30 6.40
CA VAL A 53 -20.39 -2.94 5.17
C VAL A 53 -19.23 -3.32 4.27
N HIS A 54 -19.20 -4.58 3.83
CA HIS A 54 -18.34 -5.01 2.73
C HIS A 54 -19.08 -4.82 1.41
N ALA A 55 -18.47 -4.10 0.46
CA ALA A 55 -19.08 -3.83 -0.83
C ALA A 55 -18.04 -3.83 -1.95
N PRO A 56 -18.42 -4.12 -3.20
CA PRO A 56 -17.52 -4.04 -4.35
C PRO A 56 -16.95 -2.62 -4.56
N ASN A 57 -17.75 -1.61 -4.24
CA ASN A 57 -17.40 -0.19 -4.25
C ASN A 57 -18.43 0.60 -3.40
N ALA A 58 -18.16 1.89 -3.18
CA ALA A 58 -19.03 2.80 -2.43
C ALA A 58 -20.46 2.89 -3.00
N GLU A 59 -20.60 2.96 -4.33
CA GLU A 59 -21.89 3.10 -5.01
C GLU A 59 -22.80 1.88 -4.79
N ALA A 60 -22.23 0.68 -4.71
CA ALA A 60 -22.97 -0.53 -4.42
C ALA A 60 -23.58 -0.51 -3.01
N ALA A 61 -22.85 -0.04 -2.01
CA ALA A 61 -23.36 0.12 -0.63
C ALA A 61 -24.50 1.16 -0.58
N GLU A 62 -24.32 2.30 -1.26
CA GLU A 62 -25.34 3.34 -1.36
C GLU A 62 -26.63 2.87 -2.05
N CYS A 63 -26.51 2.04 -3.09
CA CYS A 63 -27.65 1.50 -3.81
C CYS A 63 -28.55 0.64 -2.91
N VAL A 64 -27.98 -0.09 -1.95
CA VAL A 64 -28.75 -0.91 -1.01
C VAL A 64 -29.67 -0.03 -0.16
N HIS A 65 -29.11 1.00 0.48
CA HIS A 65 -29.89 1.92 1.32
C HIS A 65 -30.98 2.65 0.53
N ARG A 66 -30.65 3.09 -0.70
CA ARG A 66 -31.60 3.77 -1.59
C ARG A 66 -32.83 2.92 -1.89
N GLU A 67 -32.63 1.63 -2.17
CA GLU A 67 -33.71 0.69 -2.49
C GLU A 67 -34.43 0.18 -1.24
N ALA A 68 -33.71 -0.09 -0.15
CA ALA A 68 -34.24 -0.69 1.06
C ALA A 68 -35.19 0.26 1.83
N HIS A 69 -34.77 1.52 2.02
CA HIS A 69 -35.53 2.47 2.82
C HIS A 69 -35.37 3.94 2.39
N GLY A 70 -34.52 4.24 1.42
CA GLY A 70 -34.35 5.57 0.84
C GLY A 70 -33.62 6.58 1.73
N MET A 71 -33.12 6.16 2.89
CA MET A 71 -32.26 7.03 3.73
C MET A 71 -30.84 6.81 3.26
N MET A 72 -30.20 7.85 2.74
CA MET A 72 -28.83 7.76 2.26
C MET A 72 -27.85 8.06 3.39
N ALA A 73 -26.69 7.41 3.33
CA ALA A 73 -25.53 7.76 4.13
C ALA A 73 -25.23 9.26 4.02
N GLU A 74 -24.98 9.92 5.15
CA GLU A 74 -24.36 11.24 5.14
C GLU A 74 -22.92 11.15 4.65
N LYS A 75 -22.24 10.07 5.05
CA LYS A 75 -20.85 9.84 4.69
C LYS A 75 -20.56 8.35 4.61
N LEU A 76 -19.91 7.94 3.53
CA LEU A 76 -19.38 6.60 3.36
C LEU A 76 -17.85 6.70 3.29
N ILE A 77 -17.16 6.00 4.18
CA ILE A 77 -15.70 6.06 4.31
C ILE A 77 -15.14 4.66 4.10
N GLU A 78 -14.21 4.49 3.17
CA GLU A 78 -13.46 3.24 3.08
C GLU A 78 -12.52 3.12 4.29
N ILE A 79 -12.57 1.99 4.99
CA ILE A 79 -11.79 1.76 6.19
C ILE A 79 -10.98 0.46 6.06
N GLN A 80 -9.78 0.46 6.63
CA GLN A 80 -8.98 -0.76 6.71
C GLN A 80 -9.65 -1.74 7.70
N PRO A 81 -9.94 -2.99 7.30
CA PRO A 81 -10.57 -3.99 8.16
C PRO A 81 -9.90 -4.17 9.52
N GLU A 82 -8.57 -4.14 9.54
CA GLU A 82 -7.75 -4.31 10.74
C GLU A 82 -7.93 -3.14 11.72
N LEU A 83 -8.18 -1.93 11.20
CA LEU A 83 -8.44 -0.74 12.00
C LEU A 83 -9.87 -0.75 12.56
N ALA A 84 -10.83 -1.24 11.77
CA ALA A 84 -12.25 -1.30 12.15
C ALA A 84 -12.46 -2.14 13.42
N GLU A 85 -11.83 -3.31 13.52
CA GLU A 85 -11.91 -4.16 14.71
C GLU A 85 -11.38 -3.45 15.97
N GLY A 86 -10.32 -2.66 15.83
CA GLY A 86 -9.71 -1.85 16.89
C GLY A 86 -10.63 -0.79 17.48
N PHE A 87 -11.38 -0.09 16.64
CA PHE A 87 -12.32 0.94 17.09
C PHE A 87 -13.64 0.37 17.61
N LEU A 88 -14.03 -0.82 17.14
CA LEU A 88 -15.37 -1.39 17.34
C LEU A 88 -15.41 -2.44 18.46
N GLY A 89 -14.42 -2.40 19.36
CA GLY A 89 -14.41 -3.11 20.64
C GLY A 89 -13.98 -4.57 20.58
N GLY A 90 -13.36 -5.00 19.47
CA GLY A 90 -12.81 -6.36 19.33
C GLY A 90 -11.39 -6.52 19.88
N VAL A 91 -10.80 -5.46 20.44
CA VAL A 91 -9.36 -5.38 20.68
C VAL A 91 -9.06 -4.98 22.13
N GLU A 92 -8.09 -5.67 22.73
CA GLU A 92 -7.64 -5.42 24.11
C GLU A 92 -6.95 -4.05 24.22
N THR A 93 -7.09 -3.40 25.38
CA THR A 93 -6.38 -2.16 25.69
C THR A 93 -5.30 -2.41 26.74
N ASN A 94 -4.17 -1.69 26.63
CA ASN A 94 -3.16 -1.73 27.69
C ASN A 94 -3.60 -0.92 28.92
N ALA A 95 -2.80 -0.95 29.99
CA ALA A 95 -3.10 -0.24 31.24
C ALA A 95 -3.24 1.29 31.10
N ALA A 96 -2.78 1.87 29.99
CA ALA A 96 -2.92 3.29 29.67
C ALA A 96 -4.12 3.59 28.74
N GLY A 97 -4.91 2.58 28.37
CA GLY A 97 -6.11 2.72 27.53
C GLY A 97 -5.83 2.76 26.02
N ALA A 98 -4.62 2.40 25.58
CA ALA A 98 -4.30 2.30 24.14
C ALA A 98 -4.70 0.94 23.57
N VAL A 99 -5.29 0.93 22.37
CA VAL A 99 -5.72 -0.27 21.62
C VAL A 99 -4.50 -1.10 21.18
N VAL A 100 -4.54 -2.42 21.40
CA VAL A 100 -3.44 -3.37 21.10
C VAL A 100 -3.85 -4.35 20.02
N LEU A 101 -3.35 -4.19 18.79
CA LEU A 101 -3.67 -5.09 17.67
C LEU A 101 -3.36 -6.57 17.99
N SER A 102 -4.34 -7.45 17.74
CA SER A 102 -4.20 -8.90 17.88
C SER A 102 -3.07 -9.42 16.99
N GLY A 103 -1.99 -9.92 17.61
CA GLY A 103 -0.80 -10.44 16.91
C GLY A 103 0.37 -9.46 16.78
N GLY A 104 0.21 -8.20 17.21
CA GLY A 104 1.31 -7.26 17.42
C GLY A 104 1.81 -7.29 18.86
N SER A 105 3.12 -7.12 19.08
CA SER A 105 3.65 -6.82 20.42
C SER A 105 2.92 -5.60 20.99
N ALA A 106 2.50 -5.67 22.27
CA ALA A 106 1.73 -4.65 22.99
C ALA A 106 2.37 -3.24 23.05
N ASP A 107 3.61 -3.11 22.56
CA ASP A 107 4.41 -1.88 22.54
C ASP A 107 4.75 -1.36 21.12
N ALA A 108 4.16 -1.90 20.06
CA ALA A 108 4.44 -1.46 18.69
C ALA A 108 3.85 -0.07 18.39
N ARG A 109 4.55 0.99 18.81
CA ARG A 109 4.32 2.36 18.33
C ARG A 109 4.73 2.44 16.86
N ASP A 110 3.93 3.11 16.05
CA ASP A 110 4.39 3.51 14.72
C ASP A 110 5.58 4.44 14.89
N SER A 111 6.77 3.93 14.55
CA SER A 111 8.02 4.67 14.68
C SER A 111 8.13 5.86 13.73
N GLY A 112 7.19 6.04 12.78
CA GLY A 112 7.29 7.01 11.70
C GLY A 112 8.33 6.62 10.64
N ILE A 113 9.20 5.64 10.93
CA ILE A 113 10.19 5.14 9.99
C ILE A 113 9.49 4.30 8.91
N ARG A 114 9.86 4.57 7.66
CA ARG A 114 9.48 3.80 6.48
C ARG A 114 10.72 3.52 5.66
N THR A 115 10.68 2.39 4.96
CA THR A 115 11.58 2.11 3.84
C THR A 115 10.83 2.38 2.55
N VAL A 116 11.29 3.37 1.79
CA VAL A 116 10.72 3.75 0.49
C VAL A 116 11.51 3.05 -0.60
N LEU A 117 10.81 2.45 -1.54
CA LEU A 117 11.37 1.75 -2.70
C LEU A 117 10.80 2.35 -3.98
N PHE A 118 11.66 2.56 -4.97
CA PHE A 118 11.29 2.94 -6.32
C PHE A 118 11.79 1.88 -7.30
N THR A 119 10.91 1.45 -8.21
CA THR A 119 11.28 0.75 -9.44
C THR A 119 11.23 1.72 -10.61
N ASP A 120 12.04 1.45 -11.62
CA ASP A 120 12.02 2.20 -12.88
C ASP A 120 12.46 1.30 -14.05
N VAL A 121 11.68 1.32 -15.13
CA VAL A 121 11.94 0.57 -16.36
C VAL A 121 13.04 1.26 -17.17
N VAL A 122 14.12 0.52 -17.41
CA VAL A 122 15.26 1.01 -18.17
C VAL A 122 14.86 1.28 -19.62
N ASN A 123 15.21 2.47 -20.12
CA ASN A 123 14.95 2.92 -21.49
C ASN A 123 13.46 2.87 -21.89
N SER A 124 12.55 3.09 -20.93
CA SER A 124 11.09 3.14 -21.14
C SER A 124 10.69 4.00 -22.35
N THR A 125 11.22 5.21 -22.46
CA THR A 125 10.94 6.13 -23.60
C THR A 125 11.39 5.56 -24.95
N THR A 126 12.56 4.92 -25.00
CA THR A 126 13.07 4.29 -26.23
C THR A 126 12.27 3.05 -26.59
N LEU A 127 11.78 2.32 -25.58
CA LEU A 127 10.90 1.16 -25.75
C LEU A 127 9.59 1.59 -26.44
N THR A 128 8.97 2.69 -25.98
CA THR A 128 7.77 3.26 -26.61
C THR A 128 8.03 3.72 -28.04
N GLN A 129 9.13 4.43 -28.29
CA GLN A 129 9.46 4.90 -29.64
C GLN A 129 9.74 3.78 -30.64
N SER A 130 10.31 2.66 -30.18
CA SER A 130 10.72 1.55 -31.05
C SER A 130 9.65 0.49 -31.26
N LEU A 131 8.85 0.18 -30.22
CA LEU A 131 7.82 -0.87 -30.27
C LEU A 131 6.41 -0.31 -30.51
N GLY A 132 6.21 0.99 -30.34
CA GLY A 132 4.89 1.62 -30.34
C GLY A 132 4.19 1.53 -28.97
N ASP A 133 3.15 2.35 -28.82
CA ASP A 133 2.47 2.58 -27.53
C ASP A 133 1.84 1.30 -26.95
N GLU A 134 1.16 0.49 -27.78
CA GLU A 134 0.49 -0.73 -27.32
C GLU A 134 1.48 -1.78 -26.77
N ALA A 135 2.60 -1.98 -27.46
CA ALA A 135 3.62 -2.93 -27.05
C ALA A 135 4.35 -2.45 -25.79
N ALA A 136 4.62 -1.14 -25.67
CA ALA A 136 5.20 -0.57 -24.46
C ALA A 136 4.25 -0.69 -23.26
N LEU A 137 2.95 -0.45 -23.47
CA LEU A 137 1.94 -0.63 -22.43
C LEU A 137 1.84 -2.09 -21.97
N ALA A 138 1.90 -3.05 -22.89
CA ALA A 138 1.92 -4.47 -22.54
C ALA A 138 3.16 -4.84 -21.71
N MET A 139 4.33 -4.29 -22.04
CA MET A 139 5.57 -4.50 -21.28
C MET A 139 5.50 -3.88 -19.89
N LEU A 140 4.88 -2.70 -19.75
CA LEU A 140 4.62 -2.08 -18.45
C LEU A 140 3.61 -2.88 -17.63
N GLY A 141 2.62 -3.51 -18.26
CA GLY A 141 1.70 -4.43 -17.57
C GLY A 141 2.42 -5.64 -16.94
N VAL A 142 3.45 -6.16 -17.61
CA VAL A 142 4.29 -7.24 -17.07
C VAL A 142 5.10 -6.74 -15.87
N HIS A 143 5.70 -5.55 -15.96
CA HIS A 143 6.37 -4.90 -14.84
C HIS A 143 5.44 -4.80 -13.62
N ASP A 144 4.29 -4.19 -13.81
CA ASP A 144 3.33 -3.90 -12.75
C ASP A 144 2.85 -5.16 -12.05
N THR A 145 2.58 -6.22 -12.82
CA THR A 145 2.17 -7.51 -12.27
C THR A 145 3.26 -8.09 -11.37
N ILE A 146 4.50 -8.16 -11.88
CA ILE A 146 5.64 -8.71 -11.12
C ILE A 146 5.90 -7.90 -9.84
N VAL A 147 5.84 -6.57 -9.93
CA VAL A 147 6.06 -5.70 -8.76
C VAL A 147 4.94 -5.87 -7.74
N ARG A 148 3.67 -5.82 -8.15
CA ARG A 148 2.52 -5.96 -7.24
C ARG A 148 2.49 -7.32 -6.55
N ASP A 149 2.83 -8.39 -7.26
CA ASP A 149 2.94 -9.73 -6.68
C ASP A 149 4.04 -9.80 -5.61
N ALA A 150 5.21 -9.19 -5.88
CA ALA A 150 6.30 -9.12 -4.92
C ALA A 150 5.96 -8.24 -3.69
N LEU A 151 5.27 -7.12 -3.90
CA LEU A 151 4.79 -6.24 -2.82
C LEU A 151 3.82 -7.00 -1.90
N SER A 152 2.83 -7.67 -2.48
CA SER A 152 1.85 -8.49 -1.75
C SER A 152 2.52 -9.58 -0.93
N ALA A 153 3.49 -10.29 -1.50
CA ALA A 153 4.19 -11.38 -0.83
C ALA A 153 5.10 -10.94 0.32
N LEU A 154 5.59 -9.70 0.32
CA LEU A 154 6.66 -9.23 1.22
C LEU A 154 6.27 -8.02 2.09
N GLY A 155 4.96 -7.75 2.18
CA GLY A 155 4.41 -6.72 3.06
C GLY A 155 4.73 -5.30 2.60
N GLY A 156 4.77 -5.08 1.29
CA GLY A 156 4.91 -3.77 0.68
C GLY A 156 3.56 -3.13 0.36
N ARG A 157 3.48 -1.81 0.54
CA ARG A 157 2.34 -0.98 0.11
C ARG A 157 2.73 -0.18 -1.11
N GLU A 158 2.03 -0.38 -2.23
CA GLU A 158 2.11 0.53 -3.38
C GLU A 158 1.60 1.91 -2.95
N VAL A 159 2.43 2.94 -3.11
CA VAL A 159 2.07 4.34 -2.82
C VAL A 159 1.49 4.97 -4.08
N LYS A 160 2.19 4.84 -5.21
CA LYS A 160 1.73 5.31 -6.51
C LYS A 160 2.56 4.74 -7.66
N HIS A 161 1.96 4.76 -8.84
CA HIS A 161 2.64 4.49 -10.10
C HIS A 161 3.30 5.77 -10.65
N THR A 162 4.54 5.70 -11.13
CA THR A 162 5.32 6.86 -11.62
C THR A 162 5.32 7.03 -13.15
N GLY A 163 4.69 6.09 -13.87
CA GLY A 163 4.57 6.10 -15.33
C GLY A 163 5.36 4.97 -15.97
N ASP A 164 6.62 4.80 -15.58
CA ASP A 164 7.51 3.71 -15.99
C ASP A 164 8.05 2.93 -14.77
N GLY A 165 7.40 3.07 -13.63
CA GLY A 165 7.86 2.52 -12.37
C GLY A 165 6.81 2.62 -11.27
N ILE A 166 7.15 2.09 -10.11
CA ILE A 166 6.28 2.10 -8.92
C ILE A 166 7.06 2.64 -7.73
N MET A 167 6.40 3.50 -6.97
CA MET A 167 6.80 3.90 -5.63
C MET A 167 6.06 3.04 -4.61
N ALA A 168 6.80 2.39 -3.72
CA ALA A 168 6.27 1.56 -2.65
C ALA A 168 6.90 1.90 -1.30
N SER A 169 6.22 1.50 -0.23
CA SER A 169 6.67 1.69 1.14
C SER A 169 6.58 0.42 1.96
N PHE A 170 7.49 0.27 2.92
CA PHE A 170 7.58 -0.87 3.82
C PHE A 170 7.90 -0.40 5.24
N ILE A 171 7.42 -1.14 6.24
CA ILE A 171 7.91 -1.00 7.62
C ILE A 171 9.27 -1.70 7.77
N SER A 172 9.45 -2.84 7.08
CA SER A 172 10.69 -3.64 7.16
C SER A 172 11.68 -3.29 6.05
N ALA A 173 12.87 -2.81 6.42
CA ALA A 173 13.98 -2.62 5.47
C ALA A 173 14.37 -3.93 4.77
N ALA A 174 14.44 -5.03 5.52
CA ALA A 174 14.74 -6.34 4.97
C ALA A 174 13.61 -6.86 4.05
N GLY A 175 12.35 -6.52 4.35
CA GLY A 175 11.20 -6.80 3.47
C GLY A 175 11.33 -6.08 2.12
N ALA A 176 11.66 -4.79 2.14
CA ALA A 176 11.88 -4.00 0.93
C ALA A 176 13.02 -4.56 0.06
N VAL A 177 14.16 -4.93 0.67
CA VAL A 177 15.29 -5.51 -0.07
C VAL A 177 14.94 -6.88 -0.64
N ARG A 178 14.24 -7.74 0.12
CA ARG A 178 13.74 -9.02 -0.42
C ARG A 178 12.79 -8.81 -1.59
N CYS A 179 11.95 -7.78 -1.52
CA CYS A 179 11.02 -7.43 -2.60
C CYS A 179 11.77 -7.03 -3.86
N ALA A 180 12.78 -6.15 -3.73
CA ALA A 180 13.65 -5.78 -4.83
C ALA A 180 14.35 -7.00 -5.46
N ILE A 181 14.86 -7.92 -4.63
CA ILE A 181 15.51 -9.15 -5.10
C ILE A 181 14.52 -10.05 -5.86
N GLN A 182 13.30 -10.22 -5.32
CA GLN A 182 12.25 -11.01 -5.98
C GLN A 182 11.86 -10.41 -7.33
N ILE A 183 11.69 -9.09 -7.41
CA ILE A 183 11.41 -8.37 -8.66
C ILE A 183 12.49 -8.68 -9.71
N GLN A 184 13.78 -8.53 -9.37
CA GLN A 184 14.87 -8.83 -10.31
C GLN A 184 14.87 -10.30 -10.76
N ARG A 185 14.61 -11.23 -9.84
CA ARG A 185 14.58 -12.67 -10.14
C ARG A 185 13.42 -13.05 -11.05
N GLU A 186 12.22 -12.51 -10.82
CA GLU A 186 11.06 -12.79 -11.65
C GLU A 186 11.18 -12.13 -13.03
N LEU A 187 11.77 -10.93 -13.12
CA LEU A 187 12.10 -10.32 -14.41
C LEU A 187 13.12 -11.12 -15.21
N ASP A 188 14.16 -11.64 -14.56
CA ASP A 188 15.16 -12.52 -15.20
C ASP A 188 14.53 -13.83 -15.70
N LYS A 189 13.63 -14.45 -14.92
CA LYS A 189 12.85 -15.62 -15.36
C LYS A 189 11.97 -15.28 -16.56
N HIS A 190 11.24 -14.15 -16.50
CA HIS A 190 10.39 -13.69 -17.60
C HIS A 190 11.21 -13.44 -18.87
N ALA A 191 12.37 -12.78 -18.76
CA ALA A 191 13.27 -12.52 -19.89
C ALA A 191 13.80 -13.81 -20.53
N LYS A 192 14.15 -14.82 -19.72
CA LYS A 192 14.58 -16.15 -20.21
C LYS A 192 13.45 -16.88 -20.94
N ALA A 193 12.22 -16.77 -20.45
CA ALA A 193 11.04 -17.35 -21.09
C ALA A 193 10.62 -16.60 -22.37
N ASN A 194 11.00 -15.31 -22.51
CA ASN A 194 10.59 -14.44 -23.62
C ASN A 194 11.79 -13.70 -24.25
N PRO A 195 12.65 -14.38 -25.04
CA PRO A 195 13.93 -13.84 -25.53
C PRO A 195 13.89 -12.58 -26.42
N GLY A 196 12.71 -12.06 -26.78
CA GLY A 196 12.53 -10.81 -27.53
C GLY A 196 11.78 -9.71 -26.78
N ARG A 197 11.39 -9.96 -25.53
CA ARG A 197 10.62 -9.06 -24.66
C ARG A 197 11.25 -8.98 -23.27
N SER A 198 12.57 -8.81 -23.24
CA SER A 198 13.29 -8.66 -21.98
C SER A 198 13.07 -7.26 -21.42
N LEU A 199 12.52 -7.18 -20.22
CA LEU A 199 12.41 -5.94 -19.47
C LEU A 199 13.54 -5.87 -18.45
N LYS A 200 14.21 -4.72 -18.36
CA LYS A 200 15.22 -4.46 -17.33
C LYS A 200 14.70 -3.34 -16.44
N VAL A 201 14.86 -3.53 -15.14
CA VAL A 201 14.41 -2.58 -14.12
C VAL A 201 15.58 -2.24 -13.23
N ARG A 202 15.64 -0.98 -12.81
CA ARG A 202 16.53 -0.51 -11.75
C ARG A 202 15.71 -0.24 -10.50
N VAL A 203 16.31 -0.47 -9.34
CA VAL A 203 15.63 -0.31 -8.05
C VAL A 203 16.47 0.58 -7.14
N GLY A 204 15.81 1.52 -6.47
CA GLY A 204 16.42 2.35 -5.43
C GLY A 204 15.59 2.32 -4.17
N ALA A 205 16.23 2.16 -3.01
CA ALA A 205 15.53 2.21 -1.73
C ALA A 205 16.26 3.03 -0.66
N ALA A 206 15.50 3.72 0.18
CA ALA A 206 16.02 4.44 1.33
C ALA A 206 15.12 4.28 2.56
N ALA A 207 15.71 4.29 3.75
CA ALA A 207 14.98 4.25 5.02
C ALA A 207 15.09 5.60 5.75
N GLY A 208 14.03 6.00 6.44
CA GLY A 208 13.97 7.21 7.28
C GLY A 208 12.53 7.56 7.62
N GLU A 209 12.27 8.80 8.01
CA GLU A 209 10.95 9.27 8.48
C GLU A 209 10.30 10.20 7.44
N PRO A 210 9.61 9.67 6.42
CA PRO A 210 8.85 10.50 5.48
C PRO A 210 7.60 11.08 6.15
N VAL A 211 7.10 12.18 5.57
CA VAL A 211 5.81 12.76 5.94
C VAL A 211 4.72 12.11 5.09
N GLU A 212 3.68 11.58 5.73
CA GLU A 212 2.52 11.00 5.08
C GLU A 212 1.40 12.03 4.93
N GLN A 213 0.88 12.19 3.71
CA GLN A 213 -0.20 13.11 3.40
C GLN A 213 -1.05 12.57 2.24
N HIS A 214 -2.36 12.39 2.46
CA HIS A 214 -3.30 11.86 1.47
C HIS A 214 -2.83 10.54 0.83
N ASP A 215 -2.42 9.57 1.66
CA ASP A 215 -1.86 8.26 1.25
C ASP A 215 -0.56 8.32 0.42
N ASP A 216 0.02 9.51 0.24
CA ASP A 216 1.31 9.73 -0.41
C ASP A 216 2.41 10.01 0.64
N LEU A 217 3.67 9.84 0.24
CA LEU A 217 4.84 10.08 1.09
C LEU A 217 5.73 11.16 0.50
N PHE A 218 6.21 12.05 1.37
CA PHE A 218 7.08 13.16 1.01
C PHE A 218 8.29 13.28 1.93
N GLY A 219 9.30 14.02 1.48
CA GLY A 219 10.47 14.37 2.29
C GLY A 219 11.78 13.76 1.80
N ALA A 220 12.82 13.94 2.60
CA ALA A 220 14.20 13.60 2.22
C ALA A 220 14.39 12.10 1.91
N THR A 221 13.72 11.20 2.65
CA THR A 221 13.78 9.75 2.41
C THR A 221 13.24 9.36 1.04
N VAL A 222 12.11 9.95 0.64
CA VAL A 222 11.49 9.70 -0.68
C VAL A 222 12.40 10.22 -1.80
N GLN A 223 12.95 11.42 -1.62
CA GLN A 223 13.90 12.00 -2.58
C GLN A 223 15.17 11.15 -2.69
N LEU A 224 15.71 10.66 -1.58
CA LEU A 224 16.89 9.80 -1.58
C LEU A 224 16.62 8.48 -2.32
N ALA A 225 15.51 7.79 -2.01
CA ALA A 225 15.14 6.55 -2.68
C ALA A 225 14.98 6.73 -4.20
N SER A 226 14.30 7.81 -4.61
CA SER A 226 14.15 8.17 -6.03
C SER A 226 15.51 8.45 -6.70
N ARG A 227 16.42 9.15 -6.03
CA ARG A 227 17.76 9.43 -6.59
C ARG A 227 18.65 8.21 -6.65
N LEU A 228 18.56 7.31 -5.68
CA LEU A 228 19.24 6.01 -5.74
C LEU A 228 18.72 5.17 -6.90
N CYS A 229 17.42 5.16 -7.14
CA CYS A 229 16.82 4.45 -8.26
C CYS A 229 17.32 5.03 -9.59
N ALA A 230 17.32 6.36 -9.73
CA ALA A 230 17.82 7.03 -10.93
C ALA A 230 19.33 6.84 -11.16
N HIS A 231 20.11 6.62 -10.10
CA HIS A 231 21.56 6.38 -10.17
C HIS A 231 21.91 4.91 -10.42
N ALA A 232 20.99 3.99 -10.13
CA ALA A 232 21.18 2.56 -10.30
C ALA A 232 21.36 2.19 -11.78
N GLN A 233 22.29 1.27 -12.02
CA GLN A 233 22.47 0.62 -13.32
C GLN A 233 21.29 -0.32 -13.63
N PRO A 234 21.11 -0.72 -14.90
CA PRO A 234 20.12 -1.75 -15.25
C PRO A 234 20.30 -3.02 -14.41
N GLU A 235 19.20 -3.56 -13.89
CA GLU A 235 19.17 -4.75 -13.04
C GLU A 235 19.89 -4.56 -11.67
N GLN A 236 20.22 -3.34 -11.29
CA GLN A 236 20.86 -3.04 -10.01
C GLN A 236 19.82 -2.64 -8.95
N ILE A 237 20.09 -3.03 -7.70
CA ILE A 237 19.33 -2.62 -6.52
C ILE A 237 20.27 -1.76 -5.66
N LEU A 238 20.07 -0.45 -5.66
CA LEU A 238 20.80 0.46 -4.79
C LEU A 238 20.02 0.80 -3.54
N VAL A 239 20.71 0.76 -2.39
CA VAL A 239 20.11 1.07 -1.09
C VAL A 239 20.95 2.08 -0.32
N SER A 240 20.28 2.92 0.46
CA SER A 240 20.97 3.80 1.42
C SER A 240 21.73 3.00 2.49
N ASN A 241 22.79 3.60 3.07
CA ASN A 241 23.52 3.01 4.22
C ASN A 241 22.59 2.52 5.35
N ALA A 242 21.56 3.29 5.70
CA ALA A 242 20.61 2.93 6.76
C ALA A 242 19.92 1.58 6.50
N ILE A 243 19.57 1.27 5.25
CA ILE A 243 18.96 -0.04 4.93
C ILE A 243 19.97 -1.17 5.15
N ALA A 244 21.22 -1.00 4.73
CA ALA A 244 22.25 -2.01 4.91
C ALA A 244 22.47 -2.31 6.40
N GLU A 245 22.55 -1.27 7.23
CA GLU A 245 22.68 -1.39 8.70
C GLU A 245 21.45 -2.04 9.35
N LEU A 246 20.23 -1.66 8.94
CA LEU A 246 18.99 -2.27 9.43
C LEU A 246 18.85 -3.75 9.01
N CYS A 247 19.60 -4.21 8.01
CA CYS A 247 19.58 -5.57 7.51
C CYS A 247 20.68 -6.48 8.11
N LEU A 248 21.46 -6.00 9.09
CA LEU A 248 22.45 -6.82 9.77
C LEU A 248 21.80 -8.09 10.36
N GLY A 249 22.41 -9.25 10.11
CA GLY A 249 21.91 -10.55 10.55
C GLY A 249 20.68 -11.08 9.81
N LYS A 250 20.24 -10.43 8.70
CA LYS A 250 19.07 -10.86 7.92
C LYS A 250 19.39 -11.77 6.72
N GLY A 251 20.64 -12.19 6.56
CA GLY A 251 21.10 -13.05 5.47
C GLY A 251 21.09 -12.39 4.08
N LEU A 252 21.05 -11.05 4.04
CA LEU A 252 21.13 -10.25 2.82
C LEU A 252 22.59 -9.84 2.58
N LEU A 253 23.02 -9.89 1.32
CA LEU A 253 24.37 -9.54 0.91
C LEU A 253 24.37 -8.16 0.25
N PHE A 254 25.29 -7.30 0.71
CA PHE A 254 25.47 -5.95 0.22
C PHE A 254 26.92 -5.72 -0.18
N GLU A 255 27.12 -5.13 -1.35
CA GLU A 255 28.40 -4.56 -1.77
C GLU A 255 28.41 -3.07 -1.42
N ASP A 256 29.42 -2.62 -0.67
CA ASP A 256 29.61 -1.20 -0.36
C ASP A 256 30.20 -0.49 -1.58
N LEU A 257 29.45 0.48 -2.12
CA LEU A 257 29.88 1.28 -3.27
C LEU A 257 30.54 2.60 -2.86
N GLY A 258 30.72 2.83 -1.55
CA GLY A 258 31.25 4.06 -1.01
C GLY A 258 30.26 5.22 -1.17
N GLU A 259 30.80 6.43 -1.26
CA GLU A 259 30.02 7.65 -1.37
C GLU A 259 29.73 8.02 -2.84
N VAL A 260 28.45 8.28 -3.14
CA VAL A 260 28.01 8.73 -4.47
C VAL A 260 27.36 10.11 -4.40
N THR A 261 27.62 10.93 -5.41
CA THR A 261 26.99 12.25 -5.54
C THR A 261 25.66 12.11 -6.25
N LEU A 262 24.57 12.42 -5.54
CA LEU A 262 23.20 12.34 -6.08
C LEU A 262 22.69 13.73 -6.46
N LYS A 263 21.94 13.83 -7.56
CA LYS A 263 21.36 15.10 -8.02
C LYS A 263 20.45 15.70 -6.94
N GLY A 264 20.77 16.92 -6.51
CA GLY A 264 19.99 17.67 -5.50
C GLY A 264 20.43 17.44 -4.05
N PHE A 265 21.43 16.59 -3.81
CA PHE A 265 22.03 16.41 -2.50
C PHE A 265 23.30 17.27 -2.38
N GLY A 266 23.43 18.04 -1.29
CA GLY A 266 24.57 18.92 -1.04
C GLY A 266 25.83 18.20 -0.53
N TYR A 267 25.73 16.89 -0.28
CA TYR A 267 26.81 16.05 0.22
C TYR A 267 26.74 14.65 -0.43
N PRO A 268 27.87 13.95 -0.58
CA PRO A 268 27.89 12.56 -1.04
C PRO A 268 27.12 11.63 -0.09
N VAL A 269 26.46 10.61 -0.63
CA VAL A 269 25.67 9.65 0.14
C VAL A 269 26.29 8.26 0.04
N ARG A 270 26.58 7.63 1.17
CA ARG A 270 27.07 6.25 1.20
C ARG A 270 25.98 5.27 0.76
N THR A 271 26.31 4.44 -0.22
CA THR A 271 25.35 3.60 -0.94
C THR A 271 25.85 2.17 -1.06
N HIS A 272 24.92 1.21 -1.03
CA HIS A 272 25.23 -0.20 -1.18
C HIS A 272 24.44 -0.81 -2.33
N ALA A 273 25.00 -1.80 -3.01
CA ALA A 273 24.29 -2.65 -3.96
C ALA A 273 23.86 -3.96 -3.30
N ALA A 274 22.57 -4.30 -3.37
CA ALA A 274 22.08 -5.59 -2.88
C ALA A 274 22.26 -6.68 -3.94
N ALA A 275 22.85 -7.81 -3.55
CA ALA A 275 23.03 -8.95 -4.46
C ALA A 275 21.73 -9.73 -4.64
N TRP A 276 21.34 -10.00 -5.88
CA TRP A 276 20.12 -10.76 -6.22
C TRP A 276 20.39 -12.06 -7.00
N LYS A 277 21.50 -12.13 -7.75
CA LYS A 277 22.00 -13.35 -8.38
C LYS A 277 22.74 -14.18 -7.33
N GLN A 278 22.20 -15.35 -7.00
CA GLN A 278 22.83 -16.36 -6.16
C GLN A 278 23.01 -17.62 -6.98
#